data_AF-A0AAN9QPS3-F1
#
_entry.id   AF-A0AAN9QPS3-F1
#
_cell.length_a   1.000
_cell.length_b   1.000
_cell.length_c   1.000
_cell.angle_alpha   90.00
_cell.angle_beta   90.00
_cell.angle_gamma   90.00
#
_symmetry.space_group_name_H-M   'P 1'
#
loop_
_entity.id
_entity.type
_entity.pdbx_description
1 polymer ?
#
loop_
_entity_poly.entity_id
_entity_poly.type
_entity_poly.pdbx_seq_one_letter_code
_entity_poly.pdbx_strand_id
1 'polypeptide(L)'
;MLPKSIRPLPEPQPKTVNSKNSLTALTSVLQSLFSPQNPRSWILFTVLFIQILLLCNLRSFPTFVSISHRHLPTPLAAFHDSSPLIHHDQCGSDRIFVYDLPATFNREILLNCNNLNPWSSRCDALSNDGFGRSATELAGIVPEDLLPAWHWTDQFVTEIIFHNRMLNHKCRVAEPESATAFYIPFYAGLAVGKYLWFNSTAEDRDHHCDMMLRWVQEQPYYQRSNGWDHFITMGRITWDFRRSKGEDWGSSCIYKPGIRNITRLLIERNPWDYFDVGVPYPTGFHPRSLSDVTRWQSFVRERRRHALYCFAGAPRRAFRDDFRGVLLSQCRDSAESCRAVNCAGTRCSNGTSVILETFLDSEFCLQPRGDSFTRRSIFDCMVAGSIPVFFWRRTAYLQYQWFLPGEPESYSVYIDRNAVKNGTSVKAVLERFSKEEVRKMREKVIEYIPRLVYAKPKQGLEGMKDAYDVAMEGVLRRIKDQEEPGFHKWK
;
A
#
# COMPACT_ATOMS: atom_id res chain seq x y z
N MET A 1 -2.22 -46.53 -11.41
CA MET A 1 -3.50 -46.99 -10.84
C MET A 1 -4.39 -45.78 -10.64
N LEU A 2 -5.39 -45.62 -11.51
CA LEU A 2 -6.42 -44.58 -11.48
C LEU A 2 -7.48 -44.90 -10.42
N PRO A 3 -8.06 -43.92 -9.71
CA PRO A 3 -9.34 -44.07 -9.02
C PRO A 3 -10.51 -43.79 -9.97
N LYS A 4 -11.57 -44.58 -9.79
CA LYS A 4 -12.78 -44.68 -10.60
C LYS A 4 -13.72 -43.48 -10.48
N SER A 5 -14.46 -43.30 -11.57
CA SER A 5 -15.61 -42.43 -11.82
C SER A 5 -16.70 -42.46 -10.72
N ILE A 6 -17.20 -41.28 -10.36
CA ILE A 6 -18.39 -41.05 -9.52
C ILE A 6 -19.52 -40.59 -10.44
N ARG A 7 -20.71 -41.23 -10.31
CA ARG A 7 -21.92 -40.93 -11.08
C ARG A 7 -22.51 -39.54 -10.75
N PRO A 8 -23.26 -38.89 -11.66
CA PRO A 8 -23.88 -37.59 -11.40
C PRO A 8 -25.12 -37.70 -10.51
N LEU A 9 -25.31 -36.71 -9.62
CA LEU A 9 -26.57 -36.45 -8.91
C LEU A 9 -27.60 -35.78 -9.85
N PRO A 10 -28.92 -35.89 -9.56
CA PRO A 10 -29.97 -35.33 -10.42
C PRO A 10 -30.06 -33.79 -10.32
N GLU A 11 -30.36 -33.14 -11.45
CA GLU A 11 -30.67 -31.70 -11.53
C GLU A 11 -31.93 -31.32 -10.74
N PRO A 12 -31.95 -30.14 -10.09
CA PRO A 12 -33.16 -29.58 -9.52
C PRO A 12 -33.98 -28.84 -10.59
N GLN A 13 -35.27 -29.16 -10.68
CA GLN A 13 -36.22 -28.46 -11.55
C GLN A 13 -36.48 -27.00 -11.14
N PRO A 14 -36.82 -26.12 -12.10
CA PRO A 14 -37.06 -24.70 -11.83
C PRO A 14 -38.41 -24.50 -11.12
N LYS A 15 -38.38 -23.82 -9.97
CA LYS A 15 -39.59 -23.31 -9.29
C LYS A 15 -40.10 -22.08 -10.03
N THR A 16 -41.31 -22.16 -10.58
CA THR A 16 -42.08 -21.02 -11.08
C THR A 16 -42.53 -20.14 -9.92
N VAL A 17 -42.08 -18.89 -9.90
CA VAL A 17 -42.54 -17.86 -8.95
C VAL A 17 -43.82 -17.24 -9.51
N ASN A 18 -44.91 -17.34 -8.73
CA ASN A 18 -46.23 -16.85 -9.08
C ASN A 18 -46.29 -15.32 -8.85
N SER A 19 -46.30 -14.50 -9.91
CA SER A 19 -46.14 -13.03 -9.83
C SER A 19 -47.37 -12.24 -9.33
N LYS A 20 -48.45 -12.91 -8.92
CA LYS A 20 -49.69 -12.25 -8.48
C LYS A 20 -49.74 -11.86 -6.99
N ASN A 21 -48.82 -12.35 -6.16
CA ASN A 21 -48.83 -12.09 -4.71
C ASN A 21 -47.90 -10.94 -4.25
N SER A 22 -47.03 -10.38 -5.10
CA SER A 22 -46.14 -9.27 -4.70
C SER A 22 -46.75 -7.88 -4.93
N LEU A 23 -47.69 -7.75 -5.88
CA LEU A 23 -48.38 -6.49 -6.16
C LEU A 23 -49.36 -6.08 -5.05
N THR A 24 -49.99 -7.04 -4.37
CA THR A 24 -50.91 -6.79 -3.24
C THR A 24 -50.18 -6.46 -1.92
N ALA A 25 -48.92 -6.88 -1.77
CA ALA A 25 -48.11 -6.51 -0.62
C ALA A 25 -47.50 -5.10 -0.75
N LEU A 26 -47.24 -4.65 -1.99
CA LEU A 26 -46.72 -3.31 -2.26
C LEU A 26 -47.80 -2.22 -2.11
N THR A 27 -49.05 -2.52 -2.48
CA THR A 27 -50.18 -1.58 -2.34
C THR A 27 -50.60 -1.36 -0.89
N SER A 28 -50.50 -2.37 -0.01
CA SER A 28 -50.83 -2.23 1.41
C SER A 28 -49.77 -1.44 2.20
N VAL A 29 -48.49 -1.56 1.83
CA VAL A 29 -47.39 -0.77 2.42
C VAL A 29 -47.49 0.69 2.00
N LEU A 30 -47.81 0.97 0.73
CA LEU A 30 -48.02 2.32 0.21
C LEU A 30 -49.23 3.02 0.86
N GLN A 31 -50.33 2.32 1.11
CA GLN A 31 -51.49 2.88 1.81
C GLN A 31 -51.20 3.25 3.28
N SER A 32 -50.25 2.58 3.95
CA SER A 32 -49.87 2.91 5.33
C SER A 32 -49.01 4.18 5.45
N LEU A 33 -48.31 4.57 4.38
CA LEU A 33 -47.42 5.74 4.34
C LEU A 33 -48.16 7.05 4.11
N PHE A 34 -49.35 7.00 3.49
CA PHE A 34 -50.15 8.17 3.10
C PHE A 34 -51.41 8.39 3.97
N SER A 35 -51.50 7.77 5.14
CA SER A 35 -52.60 8.01 6.08
C SER A 35 -52.40 9.36 6.82
N PRO A 36 -53.39 10.28 6.82
CA PRO A 36 -53.24 11.64 7.36
C PRO A 36 -53.14 11.73 8.90
N GLN A 37 -52.99 10.61 9.60
CA GLN A 37 -52.90 10.53 11.06
C GLN A 37 -51.51 10.07 11.57
N ASN A 38 -50.49 9.97 10.70
CA ASN A 38 -49.14 9.56 11.11
C ASN A 38 -48.19 10.76 11.30
N PRO A 39 -47.66 11.02 12.52
CA PRO A 39 -46.79 12.17 12.80
C PRO A 39 -45.46 12.16 12.03
N ARG A 40 -45.03 10.99 11.50
CA ARG A 40 -43.80 10.87 10.70
C ARG A 40 -43.94 11.42 9.28
N SER A 41 -45.14 11.41 8.70
CA SER A 41 -45.40 11.96 7.37
C SER A 41 -45.34 13.49 7.39
N TRP A 42 -45.79 14.12 8.49
CA TRP A 42 -45.69 15.57 8.69
C TRP A 42 -44.24 16.06 8.74
N ILE A 43 -43.34 15.34 9.43
CA ILE A 43 -41.91 15.67 9.47
C ILE A 43 -41.31 15.65 8.06
N LEU A 44 -41.68 14.66 7.25
CA LEU A 44 -41.16 14.52 5.88
C LEU A 44 -41.62 15.69 4.99
N PHE A 45 -42.89 16.10 5.10
CA PHE A 45 -43.41 17.27 4.40
C PHE A 45 -42.78 18.58 4.88
N THR A 46 -42.53 18.74 6.19
CA THR A 46 -41.86 19.93 6.73
C THR A 46 -40.42 20.04 6.24
N VAL A 47 -39.67 18.94 6.18
CA VAL A 47 -38.29 18.93 5.65
C VAL A 47 -38.27 19.28 4.16
N LEU A 48 -39.19 18.70 3.37
CA LEU A 48 -39.29 19.01 1.94
C LEU A 48 -39.67 20.48 1.70
N PHE A 49 -40.57 21.03 2.52
CA PHE A 49 -40.97 22.43 2.44
C PHE A 49 -39.82 23.39 2.78
N ILE A 50 -39.01 23.08 3.81
CA ILE A 50 -37.83 23.87 4.16
C ILE A 50 -36.78 23.83 3.05
N GLN A 51 -36.55 22.67 2.42
CA GLN A 51 -35.61 22.53 1.31
C GLN A 51 -36.05 23.36 0.08
N ILE A 52 -37.35 23.37 -0.23
CA ILE A 52 -37.90 24.20 -1.31
C ILE A 52 -37.77 25.69 -0.99
N LEU A 53 -38.04 26.11 0.25
CA LEU A 53 -37.84 27.49 0.69
C LEU A 53 -36.39 27.95 0.59
N LEU A 54 -35.42 27.10 0.95
CA LEU A 54 -33.99 27.40 0.81
C LEU A 54 -33.57 27.53 -0.66
N LEU A 55 -34.09 26.66 -1.53
CA LEU A 55 -33.84 26.70 -2.97
C LEU A 55 -34.45 27.95 -3.63
N CYS A 56 -35.63 28.39 -3.18
CA CYS A 56 -36.27 29.60 -3.69
C CYS A 56 -35.58 30.90 -3.20
N ASN A 57 -34.93 30.90 -2.04
CA ASN A 57 -34.21 32.06 -1.51
C ASN A 57 -32.75 32.19 -2.00
N LEU A 58 -32.19 31.17 -2.67
CA LEU A 58 -30.85 31.22 -3.26
C LEU A 58 -30.76 31.95 -4.61
N ARG A 59 -31.87 32.47 -5.15
CA ARG A 59 -31.91 33.24 -6.40
C ARG A 59 -31.97 34.77 -6.23
N SER A 60 -31.80 35.29 -5.01
CA SER A 60 -31.93 36.72 -4.73
C SER A 60 -30.75 37.27 -3.93
N PHE A 61 -29.53 37.25 -4.47
CA PHE A 61 -28.45 38.14 -4.01
C PHE A 61 -27.59 38.63 -5.19
N PRO A 62 -27.43 39.95 -5.37
CA PRO A 62 -26.74 40.54 -6.51
C PRO A 62 -25.21 40.41 -6.40
N THR A 63 -24.61 39.99 -7.50
CA THR A 63 -23.17 40.04 -7.78
C THR A 63 -22.70 41.48 -7.91
N PHE A 64 -21.90 42.02 -6.98
CA PHE A 64 -20.93 43.09 -7.23
C PHE A 64 -19.98 43.23 -6.03
N VAL A 65 -18.71 42.86 -6.18
CA VAL A 65 -17.64 43.37 -5.31
C VAL A 65 -16.55 43.92 -6.21
N SER A 66 -16.33 45.22 -6.06
CA SER A 66 -15.41 46.05 -6.82
C SER A 66 -13.96 45.81 -6.40
N ILE A 67 -13.06 45.71 -7.38
CA ILE A 67 -11.61 45.62 -7.19
C ILE A 67 -11.09 47.03 -6.82
N SER A 68 -10.58 47.19 -5.61
CA SER A 68 -9.75 48.35 -5.24
C SER A 68 -8.28 47.95 -5.23
N HIS A 69 -7.54 48.44 -6.22
CA HIS A 69 -6.08 48.42 -6.22
C HIS A 69 -5.55 49.33 -5.09
N ARG A 70 -4.84 48.77 -4.12
CA ARG A 70 -3.94 49.52 -3.25
C ARG A 70 -2.51 49.06 -3.50
N HIS A 71 -1.69 50.01 -3.93
CA HIS A 71 -0.24 49.88 -4.04
C HIS A 71 0.38 49.61 -2.68
N LEU A 72 1.28 48.63 -2.60
CA LEU A 72 2.24 48.47 -1.51
C LEU A 72 3.67 48.72 -2.04
N PRO A 73 4.59 49.27 -1.22
CA PRO A 73 5.91 49.71 -1.68
C PRO A 73 6.93 48.55 -1.73
N THR A 74 7.83 48.67 -2.69
CA THR A 74 8.99 47.80 -2.96
C THR A 74 9.99 47.77 -1.78
N PRO A 75 10.51 46.61 -1.35
CA PRO A 75 11.67 46.57 -0.47
C PRO A 75 12.97 46.71 -1.27
N LEU A 76 13.88 47.54 -0.73
CA LEU A 76 15.24 47.77 -1.22
C LEU A 76 16.06 46.47 -1.31
N ALA A 77 16.84 46.37 -2.37
CA ALA A 77 17.85 45.34 -2.58
C ALA A 77 18.99 45.49 -1.55
N ALA A 78 19.17 44.48 -0.69
CA ALA A 78 20.39 44.29 0.06
C ALA A 78 21.35 43.45 -0.78
N PHE A 79 22.47 44.05 -1.22
CA PHE A 79 23.59 43.35 -1.82
C PHE A 79 24.24 42.45 -0.76
N HIS A 80 24.09 41.13 -0.89
CA HIS A 80 24.92 40.16 -0.20
C HIS A 80 25.99 39.64 -1.16
N ASP A 81 27.23 39.84 -0.73
CA ASP A 81 28.49 39.46 -1.33
C ASP A 81 28.51 37.95 -1.67
N SER A 82 28.54 37.62 -2.96
CA SER A 82 28.57 36.25 -3.45
C SER A 82 30.00 35.77 -3.60
N SER A 83 30.54 35.18 -2.53
CA SER A 83 31.65 34.23 -2.67
C SER A 83 31.09 32.94 -3.31
N PRO A 84 31.70 32.39 -4.38
CA PRO A 84 31.18 31.20 -5.03
C PRO A 84 31.43 29.98 -4.12
N LEU A 85 30.39 29.56 -3.41
CA LEU A 85 30.29 28.20 -2.90
C LEU A 85 30.44 27.27 -4.10
N ILE A 86 31.56 26.54 -4.17
CA ILE A 86 31.74 25.42 -5.07
C ILE A 86 30.64 24.42 -4.72
N HIS A 87 29.53 24.49 -5.43
CA HIS A 87 28.44 23.53 -5.33
C HIS A 87 28.96 22.25 -5.98
N HIS A 88 29.60 21.38 -5.19
CA HIS A 88 29.88 20.03 -5.63
C HIS A 88 28.56 19.42 -6.10
N ASP A 89 28.53 19.02 -7.36
CA ASP A 89 27.40 18.35 -7.97
C ASP A 89 27.11 17.05 -7.19
N GLN A 90 26.17 17.12 -6.25
CA GLN A 90 25.81 16.00 -5.38
C GLN A 90 25.23 14.81 -6.15
N CYS A 91 24.83 15.02 -7.40
CA CYS A 91 24.22 14.00 -8.24
C CYS A 91 25.26 13.25 -9.07
N GLY A 92 26.36 13.88 -9.48
CA GLY A 92 27.36 13.24 -10.33
C GLY A 92 26.73 12.51 -11.52
N SER A 93 26.97 11.19 -11.62
CA SER A 93 26.38 10.32 -12.63
C SER A 93 24.98 9.79 -12.27
N ASP A 94 24.43 10.04 -11.08
CA ASP A 94 23.13 9.56 -10.62
C ASP A 94 21.99 10.46 -11.10
N ARG A 95 21.89 10.65 -12.42
CA ARG A 95 20.93 11.55 -13.08
C ARG A 95 19.73 10.77 -13.59
N ILE A 96 18.53 11.20 -13.23
CA ILE A 96 17.31 10.43 -13.52
C ILE A 96 16.38 11.23 -14.43
N PHE A 97 16.01 10.63 -15.55
CA PHE A 97 14.93 11.14 -16.40
C PHE A 97 13.61 10.45 -16.01
N VAL A 98 12.54 11.24 -15.94
CA VAL A 98 11.19 10.73 -15.72
C VAL A 98 10.43 10.91 -17.02
N TYR A 99 9.99 9.80 -17.63
CA TYR A 99 9.22 9.87 -18.87
C TYR A 99 7.92 10.65 -18.69
N ASP A 100 7.62 11.51 -19.66
CA ASP A 100 6.30 12.13 -19.81
C ASP A 100 5.35 11.16 -20.53
N LEU A 101 4.86 10.18 -19.79
CA LEU A 101 3.92 9.19 -20.30
C LEU A 101 2.54 9.83 -20.61
N PRO A 102 1.84 9.36 -21.66
CA PRO A 102 0.44 9.73 -21.89
C PRO A 102 -0.42 9.56 -20.63
N ALA A 103 -1.34 10.51 -20.40
CA ALA A 103 -2.13 10.61 -19.18
C ALA A 103 -2.92 9.33 -18.83
N THR A 104 -3.25 8.51 -19.83
CA THR A 104 -3.90 7.20 -19.69
C THR A 104 -3.14 6.23 -18.75
N PHE A 105 -1.83 6.39 -18.60
CA PHE A 105 -0.99 5.51 -17.79
C PHE A 105 -0.88 5.92 -16.32
N ASN A 106 -1.35 7.11 -15.94
CA ASN A 106 -1.28 7.60 -14.57
C ASN A 106 -2.44 8.53 -14.19
N ARG A 107 -2.51 9.74 -14.76
CA ARG A 107 -3.44 10.80 -14.37
C ARG A 107 -4.89 10.41 -14.60
N GLU A 108 -5.20 9.79 -15.75
CA GLU A 108 -6.57 9.33 -16.03
C GLU A 108 -6.98 8.16 -15.14
N ILE A 109 -6.05 7.29 -14.73
CA ILE A 109 -6.33 6.24 -13.74
C ILE A 109 -6.78 6.87 -12.43
N LEU A 110 -6.10 7.93 -11.96
CA LEU A 110 -6.49 8.66 -10.75
C LEU A 110 -7.81 9.39 -10.91
N LEU A 111 -8.05 10.07 -12.04
CA LEU A 111 -9.34 10.74 -12.31
C LEU A 111 -10.50 9.76 -12.32
N ASN A 112 -10.26 8.50 -12.69
CA ASN A 112 -11.23 7.42 -12.69
C ASN A 112 -11.18 6.54 -11.42
N CYS A 113 -10.69 7.08 -10.29
CA CYS A 113 -10.52 6.34 -9.02
C CYS A 113 -11.79 5.66 -8.49
N ASN A 114 -12.97 6.14 -8.87
CA ASN A 114 -14.26 5.52 -8.52
C ASN A 114 -14.47 4.15 -9.18
N ASN A 115 -13.77 3.86 -10.29
CA ASN A 115 -13.96 2.68 -11.11
C ASN A 115 -12.78 1.69 -11.03
N LEU A 116 -11.86 1.87 -10.08
CA LEU A 116 -10.67 1.02 -9.92
C LEU A 116 -10.90 -0.21 -9.04
N ASN A 117 -12.08 -0.32 -8.42
CA ASN A 117 -12.44 -1.44 -7.55
C ASN A 117 -13.94 -1.75 -7.71
N PRO A 118 -14.32 -3.03 -7.86
CA PRO A 118 -15.70 -3.51 -7.84
C PRO A 118 -16.61 -3.00 -6.72
N TRP A 119 -16.05 -2.90 -5.50
CA TRP A 119 -16.85 -2.88 -4.28
C TRP A 119 -17.05 -1.48 -3.73
N SER A 120 -16.12 -0.56 -4.00
CA SER A 120 -16.15 0.80 -3.47
C SER A 120 -15.17 1.69 -4.24
N SER A 121 -15.45 2.99 -4.22
CA SER A 121 -14.52 3.99 -4.75
C SER A 121 -13.17 3.92 -4.03
N ARG A 122 -12.08 4.08 -4.78
CA ARG A 122 -10.72 4.17 -4.23
C ARG A 122 -10.27 5.62 -4.03
N CYS A 123 -11.08 6.62 -4.37
CA CYS A 123 -10.63 8.02 -4.38
C CYS A 123 -10.10 8.49 -3.01
N ASP A 124 -10.76 8.12 -1.91
CA ASP A 124 -10.28 8.43 -0.55
C ASP A 124 -8.90 7.83 -0.28
N ALA A 125 -8.67 6.60 -0.73
CA ALA A 125 -7.40 5.89 -0.57
C ALA A 125 -6.28 6.47 -1.43
N LEU A 126 -6.60 7.03 -2.59
CA LEU A 126 -5.64 7.63 -3.52
C LEU A 126 -5.43 9.14 -3.31
N SER A 127 -6.20 9.75 -2.41
CA SER A 127 -6.08 11.18 -2.06
C SER A 127 -4.74 11.50 -1.39
N ASN A 128 -4.43 12.79 -1.24
CA ASN A 128 -3.22 13.28 -0.57
C ASN A 128 -1.94 12.64 -1.12
N ASP A 129 -1.76 12.69 -2.44
CA ASP A 129 -0.59 12.11 -3.12
C ASP A 129 -0.37 10.61 -2.79
N GLY A 130 -1.46 9.87 -2.57
CA GLY A 130 -1.43 8.44 -2.24
C GLY A 130 -1.36 8.13 -0.75
N PHE A 131 -1.25 9.12 0.14
CA PHE A 131 -1.29 8.88 1.59
C PHE A 131 -2.69 8.59 2.12
N GLY A 132 -3.74 9.01 1.40
CA GLY A 132 -5.11 8.84 1.84
C GLY A 132 -5.53 9.82 2.94
N ARG A 133 -6.72 9.62 3.50
CA ARG A 133 -7.30 10.49 4.53
C ARG A 133 -6.46 10.52 5.80
N SER A 134 -6.42 11.66 6.48
CA SER A 134 -5.80 11.78 7.81
C SER A 134 -6.42 10.79 8.80
N ALA A 135 -5.59 10.17 9.64
CA ALA A 135 -6.02 9.17 10.62
C ALA A 135 -6.35 9.82 11.97
N THR A 136 -7.32 10.73 11.99
CA THR A 136 -7.73 11.48 13.19
C THR A 136 -8.24 10.59 14.31
N GLU A 137 -8.74 9.40 13.99
CA GLU A 137 -9.19 8.39 14.95
C GLU A 137 -8.04 7.76 15.77
N LEU A 138 -6.78 8.09 15.46
CA LEU A 138 -5.62 7.72 16.28
C LEU A 138 -5.34 8.72 17.42
N ALA A 139 -6.14 9.77 17.56
CA ALA A 139 -6.03 10.70 18.68
C ALA A 139 -6.09 9.95 20.03
N GLY A 140 -5.17 10.28 20.95
CA GLY A 140 -5.02 9.59 22.23
C GLY A 140 -4.27 8.25 22.18
N ILE A 141 -3.98 7.73 20.98
CA ILE A 141 -3.24 6.48 20.78
C ILE A 141 -1.81 6.76 20.36
N VAL A 142 -1.62 7.75 19.49
CA VAL A 142 -0.32 8.29 19.06
C VAL A 142 -0.07 9.66 19.70
N PRO A 143 1.19 10.12 19.81
CA PRO A 143 1.49 11.47 20.28
C PRO A 143 0.75 12.54 19.47
N GLU A 144 0.17 13.52 20.16
CA GLU A 144 -0.66 14.57 19.53
C GLU A 144 0.10 15.35 18.46
N ASP A 145 1.38 15.65 18.72
CA ASP A 145 2.28 16.33 17.79
C ASP A 145 2.56 15.52 16.51
N LEU A 146 2.42 14.20 16.56
CA LEU A 146 2.59 13.29 15.44
C LEU A 146 1.30 12.95 14.70
N LEU A 147 0.12 13.23 15.26
CA LEU A 147 -1.17 12.89 14.63
C LEU A 147 -1.28 13.36 13.17
N PRO A 148 -0.81 14.56 12.77
CA PRO A 148 -0.85 15.02 11.37
C PRO A 148 0.07 14.26 10.40
N ALA A 149 0.96 13.41 10.91
CA ALA A 149 1.80 12.49 10.13
C ALA A 149 1.14 11.11 9.92
N TRP A 150 -0.03 10.85 10.52
CA TRP A 150 -0.72 9.58 10.38
C TRP A 150 -1.89 9.64 9.39
N HIS A 151 -1.97 8.62 8.54
CA HIS A 151 -2.95 8.52 7.46
C HIS A 151 -3.51 7.10 7.33
N TRP A 152 -4.72 7.02 6.78
CA TRP A 152 -5.36 5.78 6.36
C TRP A 152 -4.88 5.35 4.96
N THR A 153 -3.57 5.14 4.86
CA THR A 153 -2.87 4.79 3.63
C THR A 153 -3.34 3.44 3.12
N ASP A 154 -3.47 3.27 1.81
CA ASP A 154 -3.80 2.00 1.19
C ASP A 154 -2.53 1.26 0.78
N GLN A 155 -2.54 -0.06 0.87
CA GLN A 155 -1.34 -0.88 0.67
C GLN A 155 -0.84 -0.91 -0.79
N PHE A 156 -1.64 -0.44 -1.76
CA PHE A 156 -1.36 -0.51 -3.19
C PHE A 156 -0.99 0.84 -3.84
N VAL A 157 -0.66 1.86 -3.04
CA VAL A 157 -0.43 3.25 -3.50
C VAL A 157 1.02 3.59 -3.81
N THR A 158 1.93 2.62 -3.73
CA THR A 158 3.39 2.82 -3.90
C THR A 158 3.73 3.55 -5.20
N GLU A 159 2.99 3.32 -6.28
CA GLU A 159 3.16 3.99 -7.58
C GLU A 159 2.97 5.50 -7.49
N ILE A 160 1.98 5.96 -6.73
CA ILE A 160 1.67 7.39 -6.56
C ILE A 160 2.75 8.06 -5.70
N ILE A 161 3.17 7.39 -4.61
CA ILE A 161 4.22 7.90 -3.71
C ILE A 161 5.54 8.04 -4.47
N PHE A 162 5.96 6.98 -5.19
CA PHE A 162 7.20 7.01 -5.96
C PHE A 162 7.15 8.05 -7.08
N HIS A 163 6.05 8.14 -7.83
CA HIS A 163 5.94 9.12 -8.91
C HIS A 163 6.04 10.56 -8.39
N ASN A 164 5.35 10.89 -7.30
CA ASN A 164 5.46 12.22 -6.68
C ASN A 164 6.88 12.53 -6.20
N ARG A 165 7.57 11.57 -5.58
CA ARG A 165 8.97 11.73 -5.16
C ARG A 165 9.92 11.86 -6.35
N MET A 166 9.74 11.05 -7.39
CA MET A 166 10.53 11.08 -8.62
C MET A 166 10.44 12.43 -9.33
N LEU A 167 9.23 13.02 -9.41
CA LEU A 167 9.06 14.34 -10.02
C LEU A 167 9.80 15.45 -9.27
N ASN A 168 10.08 15.26 -7.98
CA ASN A 168 10.75 16.22 -7.10
C ASN A 168 12.16 15.76 -6.68
N HIS A 169 12.69 14.72 -7.32
CA HIS A 169 13.99 14.17 -6.98
C HIS A 169 15.09 15.17 -7.31
N LYS A 170 16.03 15.39 -6.37
CA LYS A 170 17.10 16.40 -6.52
C LYS A 170 18.01 16.19 -7.75
N CYS A 171 18.12 14.95 -8.22
CA CYS A 171 18.90 14.58 -9.40
C CYS A 171 18.05 14.32 -10.65
N ARG A 172 16.78 14.73 -10.64
CA ARG A 172 15.93 14.68 -11.83
C ARG A 172 16.48 15.65 -12.88
N VAL A 173 16.58 15.22 -14.12
CA VAL A 173 16.95 16.06 -15.27
C VAL A 173 15.76 16.29 -16.19
N ALA A 174 15.76 17.42 -16.88
CA ALA A 174 14.76 17.76 -17.90
C ALA A 174 15.09 17.12 -19.25
N GLU A 175 16.37 17.04 -19.61
CA GLU A 175 16.83 16.48 -20.88
C GLU A 175 17.27 15.02 -20.71
N PRO A 176 16.73 14.07 -21.48
CA PRO A 176 17.03 12.64 -21.34
C PRO A 176 18.48 12.29 -21.70
N GLU A 177 19.17 13.11 -22.51
CA GLU A 177 20.58 12.94 -22.88
C GLU A 177 21.50 12.98 -21.65
N SER A 178 21.07 13.70 -20.59
CA SER A 178 21.84 13.88 -19.36
C SER A 178 21.56 12.82 -18.31
N ALA A 179 20.70 11.83 -18.60
CA ALA A 179 20.28 10.81 -17.65
C ALA A 179 21.04 9.49 -17.82
N THR A 180 21.25 8.83 -16.69
CA THR A 180 21.80 7.47 -16.59
C THR A 180 20.73 6.46 -16.18
N ALA A 181 19.59 6.92 -15.66
CA ALA A 181 18.48 6.10 -15.27
C ALA A 181 17.14 6.67 -15.78
N PHE A 182 16.23 5.79 -16.19
CA PHE A 182 14.95 6.17 -16.79
C PHE A 182 13.78 5.60 -16.00
N TYR A 183 12.97 6.47 -15.39
CA TYR A 183 11.77 6.08 -14.66
C TYR A 183 10.55 6.06 -15.58
N ILE A 184 9.79 4.97 -15.52
CA ILE A 184 8.51 4.79 -16.23
C ILE A 184 7.36 4.99 -15.23
N PRO A 185 6.70 6.17 -15.18
CA PRO A 185 5.63 6.44 -14.22
C PRO A 185 4.26 5.84 -14.64
N PHE A 186 4.22 4.52 -14.85
CA PHE A 186 3.00 3.77 -15.17
C PHE A 186 2.40 3.15 -13.90
N TYR A 187 1.12 3.42 -13.64
CA TYR A 187 0.40 2.89 -12.47
C TYR A 187 -0.16 1.49 -12.75
N ALA A 188 0.74 0.55 -13.02
CA ALA A 188 0.43 -0.82 -13.43
C ALA A 188 -0.51 -1.56 -12.46
N GLY A 189 -0.28 -1.41 -11.15
CA GLY A 189 -1.05 -2.05 -10.10
C GLY A 189 -2.48 -1.50 -9.98
N LEU A 190 -2.65 -0.19 -10.14
CA LEU A 190 -3.97 0.42 -10.22
C LEU A 190 -4.70 0.04 -11.51
N ALA A 191 -4.00 0.04 -12.65
CA ALA A 191 -4.55 -0.32 -13.95
C ALA A 191 -5.08 -1.76 -13.98
N VAL A 192 -4.25 -2.73 -13.58
CA VAL A 192 -4.66 -4.15 -13.58
C VAL A 192 -5.73 -4.43 -12.52
N GLY A 193 -5.69 -3.71 -11.39
CA GLY A 193 -6.58 -3.94 -10.24
C GLY A 193 -8.07 -3.91 -10.61
N LYS A 194 -8.45 -3.07 -11.57
CA LYS A 194 -9.83 -2.99 -12.09
C LYS A 194 -10.35 -4.32 -12.65
N TYR A 195 -9.46 -5.17 -13.16
CA TYR A 195 -9.78 -6.35 -13.97
C TYR A 195 -9.53 -7.69 -13.25
N LEU A 196 -9.14 -7.68 -11.97
CA LEU A 196 -8.73 -8.90 -11.26
C LEU A 196 -9.88 -9.77 -10.73
N TRP A 197 -11.06 -9.19 -10.47
CA TRP A 197 -12.14 -9.88 -9.71
C TRP A 197 -13.45 -10.08 -10.47
N PHE A 198 -13.55 -9.59 -11.71
CA PHE A 198 -14.72 -9.79 -12.55
C PHE A 198 -14.37 -10.58 -13.81
N ASN A 199 -15.38 -10.89 -14.62
CA ASN A 199 -15.24 -11.63 -15.88
C ASN A 199 -14.58 -10.76 -16.97
N SER A 200 -13.33 -10.39 -16.74
CA SER A 200 -12.47 -9.66 -17.68
C SER A 200 -11.62 -10.65 -18.46
N THR A 201 -11.40 -10.36 -19.73
CA THR A 201 -10.60 -11.24 -20.59
C THR A 201 -9.10 -11.17 -20.26
N ALA A 202 -8.29 -12.02 -20.88
CA ALA A 202 -6.84 -11.91 -20.79
C ALA A 202 -6.35 -10.59 -21.41
N GLU A 203 -7.00 -10.17 -22.50
CA GLU A 203 -6.73 -8.95 -23.24
C GLU A 203 -7.04 -7.71 -22.38
N ASP A 204 -8.16 -7.70 -21.66
CA ASP A 204 -8.52 -6.59 -20.75
C ASP A 204 -7.43 -6.35 -19.69
N ARG A 205 -6.93 -7.44 -19.11
CA ARG A 205 -5.91 -7.41 -18.03
C ARG A 205 -4.53 -7.00 -18.55
N ASP A 206 -4.24 -7.27 -19.82
CA ASP A 206 -2.95 -6.96 -20.44
C ASP A 206 -2.95 -5.58 -21.14
N HIS A 207 -4.12 -5.05 -21.47
CA HIS A 207 -4.33 -3.88 -22.33
C HIS A 207 -3.42 -2.68 -22.02
N HIS A 208 -3.42 -2.22 -20.76
CA HIS A 208 -2.64 -1.03 -20.38
C HIS A 208 -1.13 -1.31 -20.44
N CYS A 209 -0.69 -2.53 -20.12
CA CYS A 209 0.72 -2.90 -20.23
C CYS A 209 1.15 -2.98 -21.70
N ASP A 210 0.31 -3.53 -22.58
CA ASP A 210 0.59 -3.57 -24.03
C ASP A 210 0.62 -2.17 -24.67
N MET A 211 -0.25 -1.27 -24.23
CA MET A 211 -0.18 0.14 -24.62
C MET A 211 1.11 0.81 -24.14
N MET A 212 1.48 0.61 -22.87
CA MET A 212 2.67 1.21 -22.29
C MET A 212 3.94 0.69 -22.98
N LEU A 213 4.01 -0.62 -23.25
CA LEU A 213 5.13 -1.23 -23.95
C LEU A 213 5.30 -0.69 -25.37
N ARG A 214 4.21 -0.58 -26.14
CA ARG A 214 4.26 0.06 -27.47
C ARG A 214 4.83 1.47 -27.39
N TRP A 215 4.36 2.27 -26.44
CA TRP A 215 4.84 3.63 -26.28
C TRP A 215 6.31 3.71 -25.83
N VAL A 216 6.74 2.91 -24.85
CA VAL A 216 8.11 3.01 -24.31
C VAL A 216 9.14 2.46 -25.30
N GLN A 217 8.78 1.45 -26.09
CA GLN A 217 9.66 0.86 -27.10
C GLN A 217 9.92 1.77 -28.30
N GLU A 218 9.06 2.78 -28.52
CA GLU A 218 9.28 3.84 -29.51
C GLU A 218 10.28 4.91 -29.02
N GLN A 219 10.66 4.90 -27.74
CA GLN A 219 11.56 5.91 -27.17
C GLN A 219 13.03 5.59 -27.51
N PRO A 220 13.84 6.55 -28.01
CA PRO A 220 15.24 6.32 -28.39
C PRO A 220 16.08 5.74 -27.25
N TYR A 221 15.85 6.21 -26.03
CA TYR A 221 16.59 5.78 -24.83
C TYR A 221 16.25 4.36 -24.40
N TYR A 222 15.02 3.91 -24.63
CA TYR A 222 14.68 2.51 -24.44
C TYR A 222 15.35 1.63 -25.51
N GLN A 223 15.33 2.06 -26.78
CA GLN A 223 15.95 1.31 -27.88
C GLN A 223 17.46 1.15 -27.70
N ARG A 224 18.12 2.17 -27.14
CA ARG A 224 19.56 2.18 -26.82
C ARG A 224 19.94 1.07 -25.84
N SER A 225 19.11 0.85 -24.81
CA SER A 225 19.44 -0.05 -23.69
C SER A 225 18.61 -1.33 -23.67
N ASN A 226 17.59 -1.46 -24.50
CA ASN A 226 16.59 -2.52 -24.35
C ASN A 226 16.04 -2.63 -22.90
N GLY A 227 15.87 -1.48 -22.23
CA GLY A 227 15.24 -1.39 -20.92
C GLY A 227 16.15 -1.65 -19.70
N TRP A 228 17.44 -1.93 -19.85
CA TRP A 228 18.28 -2.27 -18.68
C TRP A 228 18.57 -1.07 -17.75
N ASP A 229 18.63 0.16 -18.29
CA ASP A 229 18.76 1.40 -17.51
C ASP A 229 17.39 1.98 -17.10
N HIS A 230 16.32 1.19 -17.27
CA HIS A 230 14.95 1.56 -16.91
C HIS A 230 14.50 0.93 -15.61
N PHE A 231 13.63 1.63 -14.91
CA PHE A 231 12.94 1.09 -13.75
C PHE A 231 11.49 1.56 -13.66
N ILE A 232 10.68 0.74 -12.99
CA ILE A 232 9.25 0.97 -12.80
C ILE A 232 8.83 0.56 -11.39
N THR A 233 7.89 1.30 -10.81
CA THR A 233 7.21 0.91 -9.57
C THR A 233 5.91 0.20 -9.93
N MET A 234 5.66 -0.95 -9.31
CA MET A 234 4.44 -1.72 -9.49
C MET A 234 3.77 -1.89 -8.12
N GLY A 235 2.63 -1.21 -7.93
CA GLY A 235 1.97 -1.05 -6.63
C GLY A 235 1.27 -2.30 -6.10
N ARG A 236 1.57 -3.47 -6.66
CA ARG A 236 0.97 -4.77 -6.32
C ARG A 236 2.03 -5.85 -6.21
N ILE A 237 1.60 -7.02 -5.75
CA ILE A 237 2.47 -8.20 -5.66
C ILE A 237 2.84 -8.67 -7.07
N THR A 238 4.05 -9.21 -7.24
CA THR A 238 4.56 -9.72 -8.53
C THR A 238 3.60 -10.70 -9.24
N TRP A 239 2.82 -11.47 -8.48
CA TRP A 239 1.89 -12.46 -9.01
C TRP A 239 0.69 -11.87 -9.74
N ASP A 240 0.34 -10.61 -9.49
CA ASP A 240 -0.72 -9.91 -10.22
C ASP A 240 -0.29 -9.61 -11.68
N PHE A 241 0.98 -9.87 -12.03
CA PHE A 241 1.58 -9.54 -13.33
C PHE A 241 2.30 -10.72 -14.02
N ARG A 242 2.14 -11.95 -13.51
CA ARG A 242 2.82 -13.17 -13.99
C ARG A 242 1.86 -14.26 -14.45
N ARG A 243 0.79 -13.86 -15.14
CA ARG A 243 -0.16 -14.78 -15.75
C ARG A 243 0.51 -15.58 -16.87
N SER A 244 0.40 -16.91 -16.83
CA SER A 244 0.99 -17.80 -17.85
C SER A 244 -0.03 -18.23 -18.91
N LYS A 245 -1.26 -18.56 -18.50
CA LYS A 245 -2.35 -18.95 -19.41
C LYS A 245 -3.52 -17.96 -19.36
N GLY A 246 -4.44 -18.01 -20.32
CA GLY A 246 -5.55 -17.04 -20.41
C GLY A 246 -6.43 -17.03 -19.17
N GLU A 247 -6.73 -18.20 -18.63
CA GLU A 247 -7.59 -18.46 -17.48
C GLU A 247 -6.95 -18.19 -16.12
N ASP A 248 -5.62 -18.08 -16.08
CA ASP A 248 -4.87 -17.87 -14.84
C ASP A 248 -5.09 -16.45 -14.27
N TRP A 249 -4.75 -16.25 -12.99
CA TRP A 249 -4.84 -14.95 -12.32
C TRP A 249 -3.87 -13.89 -12.90
N GLY A 250 -4.28 -12.62 -12.84
CA GLY A 250 -3.41 -11.47 -13.12
C GLY A 250 -3.27 -11.08 -14.60
N SER A 251 -2.36 -10.15 -14.88
CA SER A 251 -1.89 -9.81 -16.24
C SER A 251 -0.63 -10.61 -16.61
N SER A 252 -0.26 -10.64 -17.88
CA SER A 252 0.99 -11.22 -18.36
C SER A 252 2.18 -10.24 -18.38
N CYS A 253 1.99 -9.02 -17.86
CA CYS A 253 2.87 -7.88 -18.08
C CYS A 253 4.36 -8.16 -17.84
N ILE A 254 4.73 -8.80 -16.73
CA ILE A 254 6.15 -9.09 -16.42
C ILE A 254 6.75 -10.14 -17.37
N TYR A 255 5.94 -11.02 -17.94
CA TYR A 255 6.41 -12.02 -18.90
C TYR A 255 6.56 -11.47 -20.33
N LYS A 256 6.07 -10.25 -20.61
CA LYS A 256 6.26 -9.61 -21.91
C LYS A 256 7.75 -9.27 -22.10
N PRO A 257 8.33 -9.54 -23.28
CA PRO A 257 9.77 -9.35 -23.52
C PRO A 257 10.30 -7.96 -23.15
N GLY A 258 9.53 -6.89 -23.45
CA GLY A 258 9.93 -5.51 -23.17
C GLY A 258 10.01 -5.12 -21.69
N ILE A 259 9.61 -5.99 -20.76
CA ILE A 259 9.74 -5.74 -19.31
C ILE A 259 10.96 -6.45 -18.70
N ARG A 260 11.54 -7.43 -19.41
CA ARG A 260 12.51 -8.39 -18.81
C ARG A 260 13.72 -7.71 -18.18
N ASN A 261 14.30 -6.73 -18.85
CA ASN A 261 15.49 -6.02 -18.39
C ASN A 261 15.20 -4.84 -17.45
N ILE A 262 13.93 -4.44 -17.32
CA ILE A 262 13.53 -3.30 -16.48
C ILE A 262 13.59 -3.70 -15.01
N THR A 263 14.23 -2.89 -14.17
CA THR A 263 14.19 -3.07 -12.71
C THR A 263 12.78 -2.74 -12.18
N ARG A 264 12.17 -3.65 -11.43
CA ARG A 264 10.78 -3.53 -10.97
C ARG A 264 10.72 -3.45 -9.46
N LEU A 265 10.20 -2.34 -8.93
CA LEU A 265 9.98 -2.14 -7.51
C LEU A 265 8.55 -2.59 -7.14
N LEU A 266 8.41 -3.66 -6.36
CA LEU A 266 7.11 -4.26 -6.01
C LEU A 266 6.97 -4.42 -4.50
N ILE A 267 5.74 -4.38 -3.98
CA ILE A 267 5.48 -4.63 -2.55
C ILE A 267 5.70 -6.11 -2.15
N GLU A 268 5.69 -7.02 -3.14
CA GLU A 268 6.17 -8.41 -3.00
C GLU A 268 6.90 -8.80 -4.28
N ARG A 269 8.17 -9.20 -4.16
CA ARG A 269 8.97 -9.66 -5.30
C ARG A 269 8.82 -11.15 -5.57
N ASN A 270 9.29 -11.57 -6.75
CA ASN A 270 9.70 -12.93 -7.00
C ASN A 270 11.20 -13.06 -6.68
N PRO A 271 11.61 -13.66 -5.54
CA PRO A 271 13.04 -13.82 -5.19
C PRO A 271 13.93 -14.54 -6.20
N TRP A 272 13.35 -15.18 -7.22
CA TRP A 272 14.03 -15.90 -8.28
C TRP A 272 14.20 -15.07 -9.54
N ASP A 273 13.63 -13.86 -9.57
CA ASP A 273 13.79 -12.91 -10.66
C ASP A 273 14.67 -11.77 -10.18
N TYR A 274 15.87 -11.68 -10.74
CA TYR A 274 16.87 -10.68 -10.36
C TYR A 274 16.33 -9.25 -10.43
N PHE A 275 15.51 -8.96 -11.45
CA PHE A 275 15.01 -7.61 -11.72
C PHE A 275 13.85 -7.21 -10.80
N ASP A 276 13.23 -8.16 -10.08
CA ASP A 276 12.26 -7.80 -9.03
C ASP A 276 12.98 -7.37 -7.74
N VAL A 277 12.55 -6.23 -7.21
CA VAL A 277 12.97 -5.68 -5.92
C VAL A 277 11.74 -5.58 -5.03
N GLY A 278 11.82 -6.14 -3.82
CA GLY A 278 10.78 -5.98 -2.82
C GLY A 278 10.98 -4.66 -2.06
N VAL A 279 10.01 -3.76 -2.13
CA VAL A 279 9.96 -2.51 -1.35
C VAL A 279 8.90 -2.61 -0.24
N PRO A 280 9.06 -1.90 0.90
CA PRO A 280 8.09 -1.94 1.98
C PRO A 280 6.68 -1.56 1.50
N TYR A 281 5.68 -2.27 2.01
CA TYR A 281 4.29 -1.82 1.83
C TYR A 281 4.12 -0.44 2.48
N PRO A 282 3.37 0.49 1.86
CA PRO A 282 3.02 1.75 2.51
C PRO A 282 2.29 1.50 3.83
N THR A 283 2.85 2.05 4.91
CA THR A 283 2.25 2.04 6.26
C THR A 283 1.46 3.33 6.48
N GLY A 284 0.85 3.49 7.66
CA GLY A 284 0.07 4.70 7.99
C GLY A 284 0.89 5.89 8.50
N PHE A 285 2.19 5.72 8.77
CA PHE A 285 3.04 6.78 9.32
C PHE A 285 3.89 7.41 8.22
N HIS A 286 3.67 8.70 7.98
CA HIS A 286 4.35 9.50 6.97
C HIS A 286 5.01 10.72 7.63
N PRO A 287 6.25 10.59 8.14
CA PRO A 287 6.93 11.65 8.87
C PRO A 287 7.10 12.91 8.01
N ARG A 288 6.96 14.08 8.64
CA ARG A 288 7.14 15.39 8.00
C ARG A 288 8.56 15.92 8.13
N SER A 289 9.31 15.39 9.09
CA SER A 289 10.65 15.84 9.44
C SER A 289 11.43 14.71 10.13
N LEU A 290 12.75 14.92 10.28
CA LEU A 290 13.59 14.08 11.13
C LEU A 290 13.04 14.00 12.57
N SER A 291 12.55 15.13 13.11
CA SER A 291 12.02 15.19 14.48
C SER A 291 10.79 14.29 14.67
N ASP A 292 9.92 14.19 13.66
CA ASP A 292 8.76 13.28 13.71
C ASP A 292 9.22 11.82 13.87
N VAL A 293 10.27 11.43 13.13
CA VAL A 293 10.83 10.07 13.20
C VAL A 293 11.46 9.80 14.55
N THR A 294 12.31 10.70 15.04
CA THR A 294 12.95 10.53 16.36
C THR A 294 11.93 10.51 17.49
N ARG A 295 10.89 11.35 17.40
CA ARG A 295 9.78 11.39 18.37
C ARG A 295 9.01 10.08 18.38
N TRP A 296 8.69 9.54 17.20
CA TRP A 296 8.02 8.26 17.07
C TRP A 296 8.87 7.11 17.62
N GLN A 297 10.16 7.07 17.28
CA GLN A 297 11.11 6.07 17.79
C GLN A 297 11.19 6.09 19.32
N SER A 298 11.30 7.27 19.95
CA SER A 298 11.29 7.38 21.42
C SER A 298 9.96 6.91 22.00
N PHE A 299 8.84 7.30 21.40
CA PHE A 299 7.51 6.85 21.83
C PHE A 299 7.37 5.33 21.82
N VAL A 300 7.73 4.67 20.71
CA VAL A 300 7.63 3.20 20.61
C VAL A 300 8.72 2.48 21.39
N ARG A 301 9.81 3.15 21.79
CA ARG A 301 10.86 2.60 22.66
C ARG A 301 10.41 2.55 24.11
N GLU A 302 9.89 3.67 24.62
CA GLU A 302 9.49 3.84 26.02
C GLU A 302 8.14 3.20 26.34
N ARG A 303 7.38 2.82 25.31
CA ARG A 303 6.04 2.23 25.49
C ARG A 303 6.09 0.94 26.30
N ARG A 304 5.34 0.92 27.41
CA ARG A 304 5.07 -0.30 28.18
C ARG A 304 4.13 -1.20 27.38
N ARG A 305 4.49 -2.48 27.27
CA ARG A 305 3.72 -3.52 26.58
C ARG A 305 3.19 -4.50 27.61
N HIS A 306 1.94 -4.92 27.47
CA HIS A 306 1.26 -5.77 28.46
C HIS A 306 1.09 -7.20 27.97
N ALA A 307 1.13 -7.43 26.66
CA ALA A 307 1.04 -8.75 26.07
C ALA A 307 2.40 -9.26 25.58
N LEU A 308 2.64 -10.56 25.75
CA LEU A 308 3.82 -11.21 25.19
C LEU A 308 3.74 -11.18 23.66
N TYR A 309 2.57 -11.52 23.09
CA TYR A 309 2.42 -11.52 21.65
C TYR A 309 0.99 -11.18 21.20
N CYS A 310 0.82 -10.99 19.91
CA CYS A 310 -0.49 -10.74 19.34
C CYS A 310 -0.68 -11.36 17.97
N PHE A 311 -1.94 -11.51 17.58
CA PHE A 311 -2.30 -11.89 16.23
C PHE A 311 -3.47 -11.05 15.72
N ALA A 312 -3.21 -10.27 14.66
CA ALA A 312 -4.24 -9.61 13.88
C ALA A 312 -4.46 -10.40 12.57
N GLY A 313 -5.62 -11.05 12.46
CA GLY A 313 -5.95 -11.83 11.28
C GLY A 313 -7.23 -12.64 11.43
N ALA A 314 -7.61 -13.29 10.33
CA ALA A 314 -8.72 -14.22 10.30
C ALA A 314 -8.39 -15.44 9.42
N PRO A 315 -8.97 -16.62 9.72
CA PRO A 315 -8.93 -17.76 8.83
C PRO A 315 -9.55 -17.41 7.48
N ARG A 316 -8.95 -17.89 6.40
CA ARG A 316 -9.51 -17.79 5.06
C ARG A 316 -10.55 -18.90 4.89
N ARG A 317 -11.79 -18.50 4.63
CA ARG A 317 -12.95 -19.41 4.54
C ARG A 317 -12.76 -20.53 3.50
N ALA A 318 -11.99 -20.27 2.44
CA ALA A 318 -11.75 -21.23 1.36
C ALA A 318 -10.77 -22.37 1.72
N PHE A 319 -10.03 -22.26 2.82
CA PHE A 319 -9.00 -23.24 3.18
C PHE A 319 -9.39 -23.99 4.45
N ARG A 320 -9.54 -25.32 4.33
CA ARG A 320 -9.58 -26.21 5.49
C ARG A 320 -8.22 -26.16 6.19
N ASP A 321 -8.20 -26.19 7.52
CA ASP A 321 -7.00 -26.14 8.35
C ASP A 321 -6.05 -24.97 8.04
N ASP A 322 -6.64 -23.78 7.81
CA ASP A 322 -5.87 -22.57 7.60
C ASP A 322 -4.97 -22.31 8.81
N PHE A 323 -3.68 -22.11 8.54
CA PHE A 323 -2.69 -21.78 9.55
C PHE A 323 -3.06 -20.54 10.38
N ARG A 324 -3.76 -19.57 9.79
CA ARG A 324 -4.29 -18.42 10.54
C ARG A 324 -5.30 -18.83 11.62
N GLY A 325 -6.08 -19.88 11.38
CA GLY A 325 -6.99 -20.46 12.38
C GLY A 325 -6.24 -21.14 13.51
N VAL A 326 -5.17 -21.87 13.19
CA VAL A 326 -4.28 -22.48 14.21
C VAL A 326 -3.68 -21.41 15.13
N LEU A 327 -3.13 -20.34 14.55
CA LEU A 327 -2.56 -19.23 15.34
C LEU A 327 -3.63 -18.51 16.18
N LEU A 328 -4.82 -18.31 15.62
CA LEU A 328 -5.92 -17.67 16.36
C LEU A 328 -6.39 -18.53 17.54
N SER A 329 -6.44 -19.86 17.38
CA SER A 329 -6.75 -20.78 18.48
C SER A 329 -5.68 -20.69 19.56
N GLN A 330 -4.40 -20.90 19.22
CA GLN A 330 -3.32 -20.85 20.20
C GLN A 330 -3.26 -19.50 20.94
N CYS A 331 -3.55 -18.39 20.25
CA CYS A 331 -3.62 -17.07 20.88
C CYS A 331 -4.76 -16.99 21.90
N ARG A 332 -5.97 -17.44 21.56
CA ARG A 332 -7.12 -17.47 22.48
C ARG A 332 -6.86 -18.37 23.69
N ASP A 333 -6.21 -19.50 23.47
CA ASP A 333 -5.90 -20.49 24.52
C ASP A 333 -4.78 -20.00 25.47
N SER A 334 -4.04 -18.96 25.09
CA SER A 334 -2.92 -18.42 25.86
C SER A 334 -3.29 -17.31 26.86
N ALA A 335 -4.58 -17.15 27.14
CA ALA A 335 -5.14 -16.19 28.09
C ALA A 335 -4.56 -14.77 27.87
N GLU A 336 -4.15 -14.08 28.94
CA GLU A 336 -3.65 -12.70 28.90
C GLU A 336 -2.30 -12.55 28.16
N SER A 337 -1.59 -13.65 27.87
CA SER A 337 -0.32 -13.59 27.17
C SER A 337 -0.46 -13.20 25.69
N CYS A 338 -1.64 -13.39 25.08
CA CYS A 338 -1.87 -13.07 23.68
C CYS A 338 -3.07 -12.16 23.41
N ARG A 339 -2.87 -11.12 22.60
CA ARG A 339 -3.95 -10.27 22.08
C ARG A 339 -4.38 -10.69 20.69
N ALA A 340 -5.63 -11.12 20.53
CA ALA A 340 -6.20 -11.47 19.24
C ALA A 340 -7.09 -10.36 18.67
N VAL A 341 -6.87 -9.97 17.43
CA VAL A 341 -7.80 -9.15 16.64
C VAL A 341 -8.34 -9.99 15.49
N ASN A 342 -9.63 -10.31 15.56
CA ASN A 342 -10.31 -11.06 14.51
C ASN A 342 -10.66 -10.13 13.33
N CYS A 343 -9.96 -10.32 12.21
CA CYS A 343 -10.11 -9.54 10.99
C CYS A 343 -11.15 -10.10 10.00
N ALA A 344 -12.10 -10.95 10.43
CA ALA A 344 -13.09 -11.55 9.53
C ALA A 344 -14.17 -10.55 9.03
N GLY A 345 -14.17 -9.32 9.54
CA GLY A 345 -15.06 -8.24 9.15
C GLY A 345 -14.32 -6.90 9.08
N THR A 346 -15.00 -5.79 9.35
CA THR A 346 -14.47 -4.43 9.18
C THR A 346 -13.47 -3.98 10.24
N ARG A 347 -13.24 -4.78 11.29
CA ARG A 347 -12.33 -4.43 12.40
C ARG A 347 -10.89 -4.19 11.98
N CYS A 348 -10.49 -4.70 10.83
CA CYS A 348 -9.13 -4.54 10.30
C CYS A 348 -9.11 -3.73 9.01
N SER A 349 -10.23 -3.08 8.68
CA SER A 349 -10.31 -2.13 7.57
C SER A 349 -9.65 -0.80 7.96
N ASN A 350 -9.24 -0.03 6.96
CA ASN A 350 -8.81 1.37 7.17
C ASN A 350 -9.89 2.14 7.92
N GLY A 351 -9.49 3.03 8.84
CA GLY A 351 -10.40 3.74 9.74
C GLY A 351 -10.46 3.15 11.15
N THR A 352 -9.64 2.14 11.46
CA THR A 352 -9.66 1.47 12.78
C THR A 352 -8.29 1.48 13.44
N SER A 353 -8.23 1.88 14.71
CA SER A 353 -7.00 1.95 15.50
C SER A 353 -6.54 0.60 16.07
N VAL A 354 -7.45 -0.37 16.12
CA VAL A 354 -7.31 -1.62 16.89
C VAL A 354 -6.04 -2.42 16.54
N ILE A 355 -5.62 -2.42 15.27
CA ILE A 355 -4.38 -3.11 14.85
C ILE A 355 -3.17 -2.41 15.44
N LEU A 356 -3.10 -1.09 15.30
CA LEU A 356 -1.98 -0.29 15.80
C LEU A 356 -1.89 -0.40 17.32
N GLU A 357 -3.01 -0.25 18.04
CA GLU A 357 -3.06 -0.43 19.49
C GLU A 357 -2.57 -1.80 19.93
N THR A 358 -3.02 -2.85 19.23
CA THR A 358 -2.62 -4.23 19.53
C THR A 358 -1.12 -4.43 19.33
N PHE A 359 -0.55 -3.91 18.24
CA PHE A 359 0.90 -3.98 18.01
C PHE A 359 1.67 -3.13 18.99
N LEU A 360 1.18 -1.94 19.37
CA LEU A 360 1.81 -1.07 20.34
C LEU A 360 1.82 -1.66 21.77
N ASP A 361 0.90 -2.58 22.09
CA ASP A 361 0.79 -3.23 23.40
C ASP A 361 1.48 -4.60 23.51
N SER A 362 2.06 -5.13 22.42
CA SER A 362 2.57 -6.50 22.38
C SER A 362 4.06 -6.57 22.04
N GLU A 363 4.85 -7.38 22.76
CA GLU A 363 6.29 -7.54 22.48
C GLU A 363 6.53 -8.15 21.09
N PHE A 364 5.80 -9.22 20.77
CA PHE A 364 5.86 -9.91 19.49
C PHE A 364 4.56 -9.81 18.68
N CYS A 365 4.65 -9.84 17.36
CA CYS A 365 3.49 -9.89 16.47
C CYS A 365 3.56 -11.09 15.52
N LEU A 366 2.50 -11.89 15.45
CA LEU A 366 2.49 -13.07 14.60
C LEU A 366 2.24 -12.68 13.14
N GLN A 367 3.19 -13.01 12.26
CA GLN A 367 3.19 -12.67 10.84
C GLN A 367 3.12 -13.90 9.92
N PRO A 368 1.98 -14.65 9.88
CA PRO A 368 1.77 -15.65 8.84
C PRO A 368 1.67 -15.02 7.45
N ARG A 369 1.65 -15.86 6.40
CA ARG A 369 1.49 -15.39 5.02
C ARG A 369 0.14 -14.70 4.74
N GLY A 370 0.17 -13.85 3.72
CA GLY A 370 -0.98 -13.23 3.06
C GLY A 370 -1.84 -14.20 2.26
N ASP A 371 -2.56 -13.63 1.31
CA ASP A 371 -3.05 -14.41 0.17
C ASP A 371 -1.85 -14.86 -0.69
N SER A 372 -0.79 -14.06 -0.73
CA SER A 372 0.56 -14.37 -1.19
C SER A 372 1.55 -14.60 -0.02
N PHE A 373 2.86 -14.44 -0.23
CA PHE A 373 3.87 -14.71 0.80
C PHE A 373 4.03 -13.60 1.84
N THR A 374 3.66 -12.37 1.52
CA THR A 374 3.90 -11.18 2.36
C THR A 374 2.60 -10.44 2.67
N ARG A 375 2.66 -9.46 3.58
CA ARG A 375 1.53 -8.62 4.01
C ARG A 375 2.05 -7.27 4.50
N ARG A 376 1.27 -6.20 4.29
CA ARG A 376 1.51 -4.89 4.91
C ARG A 376 1.69 -4.95 6.43
N SER A 377 0.94 -5.84 7.09
CA SER A 377 0.96 -6.00 8.55
C SER A 377 2.36 -6.26 9.15
N ILE A 378 3.30 -6.78 8.36
CA ILE A 378 4.71 -6.92 8.78
C ILE A 378 5.30 -5.56 9.12
N PHE A 379 5.11 -4.59 8.23
CA PHE A 379 5.64 -3.24 8.36
C PHE A 379 4.87 -2.43 9.40
N ASP A 380 3.54 -2.56 9.47
CA ASP A 380 2.75 -1.90 10.54
C ASP A 380 3.19 -2.39 11.94
N CYS A 381 3.50 -3.68 12.08
CA CYS A 381 4.04 -4.24 13.32
C CYS A 381 5.41 -3.66 13.69
N MET A 382 6.33 -3.61 12.73
CA MET A 382 7.67 -3.06 12.94
C MET A 382 7.63 -1.56 13.25
N VAL A 383 6.78 -0.79 12.56
CA VAL A 383 6.57 0.64 12.84
C VAL A 383 6.01 0.84 14.25
N ALA A 384 5.17 -0.07 14.75
CA ALA A 384 4.71 -0.05 16.14
C ALA A 384 5.76 -0.52 17.17
N GLY A 385 6.99 -0.85 16.75
CA GLY A 385 8.07 -1.34 17.59
C GLY A 385 7.87 -2.76 18.13
N SER A 386 6.96 -3.54 17.55
CA SER A 386 6.72 -4.95 17.91
C SER A 386 7.61 -5.85 17.04
N ILE A 387 8.08 -6.96 17.60
CA ILE A 387 9.03 -7.87 16.95
C ILE A 387 8.27 -8.87 16.08
N PRO A 388 8.50 -8.92 14.74
CA PRO A 388 7.80 -9.84 13.87
C PRO A 388 8.21 -11.31 14.10
N VAL A 389 7.19 -12.16 14.18
CA VAL A 389 7.33 -13.62 14.23
C VAL A 389 6.90 -14.21 12.89
N PHE A 390 7.85 -14.74 12.14
CA PHE A 390 7.63 -15.29 10.80
C PHE A 390 7.48 -16.82 10.83
N PHE A 391 6.67 -17.33 9.92
CA PHE A 391 6.40 -18.78 9.77
C PHE A 391 6.77 -19.35 8.39
N TRP A 392 7.31 -18.48 7.53
CA TRP A 392 7.86 -18.83 6.22
C TRP A 392 9.13 -18.01 6.02
N ARG A 393 10.27 -18.66 5.76
CA ARG A 393 11.53 -17.95 5.46
C ARG A 393 11.38 -16.99 4.28
N ARG A 394 10.58 -17.38 3.29
CA ARG A 394 10.27 -16.57 2.10
C ARG A 394 9.57 -15.25 2.42
N THR A 395 8.85 -15.12 3.54
CA THR A 395 8.05 -13.91 3.83
C THR A 395 8.90 -12.67 4.04
N ALA A 396 10.04 -12.78 4.74
CA ALA A 396 10.88 -11.62 5.03
C ALA A 396 12.29 -11.78 4.47
N TYR A 397 12.92 -12.93 4.70
CA TYR A 397 14.36 -13.13 4.48
C TYR A 397 14.77 -13.21 3.00
N LEU A 398 13.79 -13.34 2.11
CA LEU A 398 14.01 -13.38 0.67
C LEU A 398 13.36 -12.21 -0.07
N GLN A 399 12.68 -11.28 0.60
CA GLN A 399 11.81 -10.28 -0.04
C GLN A 399 12.43 -8.88 -0.02
N TYR A 400 12.88 -8.40 1.13
CA TYR A 400 13.17 -6.97 1.37
C TYR A 400 14.64 -6.72 1.73
N GLN A 401 15.56 -7.35 1.01
CA GLN A 401 17.00 -7.35 1.32
C GLN A 401 17.63 -5.96 1.42
N TRP A 402 17.09 -4.95 0.71
CA TRP A 402 17.58 -3.57 0.79
C TRP A 402 17.12 -2.85 2.05
N PHE A 403 16.03 -3.31 2.67
CA PHE A 403 15.30 -2.59 3.71
C PHE A 403 15.38 -3.22 5.08
N LEU A 404 15.49 -4.55 5.17
CA LEU A 404 15.55 -5.28 6.44
C LEU A 404 16.99 -5.60 6.85
N PRO A 405 17.25 -5.82 8.15
CA PRO A 405 18.57 -6.23 8.62
C PRO A 405 19.06 -7.53 7.96
N GLY A 406 20.36 -7.60 7.69
CA GLY A 406 21.00 -8.78 7.08
C GLY A 406 21.01 -10.02 7.98
N GLU A 407 20.91 -9.83 9.30
CA GLU A 407 20.85 -10.89 10.31
C GLU A 407 19.39 -11.06 10.79
N PRO A 408 18.65 -12.09 10.32
CA PRO A 408 17.24 -12.31 10.66
C PRO A 408 16.92 -12.30 12.15
N GLU A 409 17.76 -12.97 12.93
CA GLU A 409 17.61 -13.17 14.38
C GLU A 409 17.81 -11.86 15.16
N SER A 410 18.40 -10.83 14.54
CA SER A 410 18.59 -9.52 15.19
C SER A 410 17.30 -8.71 15.34
N TYR A 411 16.24 -9.04 14.60
CA TYR A 411 15.01 -8.25 14.56
C TYR A 411 13.72 -9.07 14.52
N SER A 412 13.81 -10.40 14.44
CA SER A 412 12.64 -11.25 14.23
C SER A 412 12.83 -12.64 14.80
N VAL A 413 11.72 -13.34 15.00
CA VAL A 413 11.71 -14.75 15.41
C VAL A 413 11.15 -15.59 14.27
N TYR A 414 11.83 -16.69 13.93
CA TYR A 414 11.29 -17.69 12.99
C TYR A 414 10.78 -18.92 13.75
N ILE A 415 9.54 -19.32 13.46
CA ILE A 415 8.96 -20.57 13.96
C ILE A 415 8.45 -21.37 12.77
N ASP A 416 8.91 -22.61 12.60
CA ASP A 416 8.47 -23.42 11.48
C ASP A 416 6.96 -23.71 11.54
N ARG A 417 6.24 -23.38 10.47
CA ARG A 417 4.78 -23.55 10.41
C ARG A 417 4.34 -25.00 10.64
N ASN A 418 5.12 -25.98 10.17
CA ASN A 418 4.75 -27.39 10.28
C ASN A 418 4.95 -27.85 11.73
N ALA A 419 5.99 -27.37 12.40
CA ALA A 419 6.17 -27.60 13.84
C ALA A 419 4.99 -27.05 14.66
N VAL A 420 4.50 -25.83 14.34
CA VAL A 420 3.31 -25.24 14.98
C VAL A 420 2.05 -26.06 14.69
N LYS A 421 1.85 -26.50 13.43
CA LYS A 421 0.74 -27.40 13.07
C LYS A 421 0.81 -28.74 13.80
N ASN A 422 2.01 -29.22 14.12
CA ASN A 422 2.26 -30.47 14.84
C ASN A 422 2.30 -30.28 16.37
N GLY A 423 1.79 -29.16 16.90
CA GLY A 423 1.61 -28.95 18.34
C GLY A 423 2.67 -28.08 19.03
N THR A 424 3.63 -27.51 18.30
CA THR A 424 4.55 -26.53 18.91
C THR A 424 3.77 -25.31 19.38
N SER A 425 3.89 -24.99 20.67
CA SER A 425 3.30 -23.81 21.28
C SER A 425 4.11 -22.57 20.93
N VAL A 426 3.48 -21.61 20.24
CA VAL A 426 4.10 -20.31 19.93
C VAL A 426 4.49 -19.57 21.21
N LYS A 427 3.62 -19.57 22.23
CA LYS A 427 3.91 -18.97 23.54
C LYS A 427 5.19 -19.54 24.15
N ALA A 428 5.30 -20.87 24.23
CA ALA A 428 6.45 -21.53 24.84
C ALA A 428 7.77 -21.31 24.09
N VAL A 429 7.72 -20.98 22.79
CA VAL A 429 8.91 -20.57 22.03
C VAL A 429 9.29 -19.13 22.39
N LEU A 430 8.32 -18.22 22.43
CA LEU A 430 8.58 -16.79 22.71
C LEU A 430 9.02 -16.54 24.16
N GLU A 431 8.58 -17.35 25.12
CA GLU A 431 9.00 -17.28 26.52
C GLU A 431 10.47 -17.70 26.76
N ARG A 432 11.13 -18.30 25.77
CA ARG A 432 12.55 -18.67 25.88
C ARG A 432 13.49 -17.47 25.75
N PHE A 433 13.02 -16.38 25.14
CA PHE A 433 13.82 -15.19 24.98
C PHE A 433 13.86 -14.41 26.30
N SER A 434 15.06 -14.09 26.75
CA SER A 434 15.26 -13.19 27.88
C SER A 434 14.77 -11.78 27.56
N LYS A 435 14.45 -11.00 28.60
CA LYS A 435 14.07 -9.59 28.44
C LYS A 435 15.12 -8.78 27.68
N GLU A 436 16.40 -9.11 27.85
CA GLU A 436 17.50 -8.40 27.17
C GLU A 436 17.57 -8.76 25.67
N GLU A 437 17.32 -10.02 25.29
CA GLU A 437 17.21 -10.40 23.88
C GLU A 437 16.02 -9.71 23.20
N VAL A 438 14.85 -9.69 23.87
CA VAL A 438 13.67 -8.95 23.39
C VAL A 438 13.98 -7.47 23.23
N ARG A 439 14.62 -6.84 24.22
CA ARG A 439 15.02 -5.43 24.15
C ARG A 439 15.94 -5.16 22.97
N LYS A 440 16.96 -5.99 22.75
CA LYS A 440 17.90 -5.86 21.60
C LYS A 440 17.18 -6.00 20.26
N MET A 441 16.31 -7.00 20.12
CA MET A 441 15.50 -7.19 18.91
C MET A 441 14.61 -5.98 18.62
N ARG A 442 13.93 -5.47 19.66
CA ARG A 442 13.08 -4.28 19.56
C ARG A 442 13.87 -3.03 19.18
N GLU A 443 15.04 -2.80 19.77
CA GLU A 443 15.89 -1.68 19.37
C GLU A 443 16.30 -1.76 17.90
N LYS A 444 16.63 -2.96 17.40
CA LYS A 444 16.93 -3.16 15.98
C LYS A 444 15.72 -2.86 15.08
N VAL A 445 14.51 -3.27 15.49
CA VAL A 445 13.26 -2.92 14.78
C VAL A 445 13.07 -1.39 14.74
N ILE A 446 13.25 -0.70 15.88
CA ILE A 446 13.05 0.74 16.00
C ILE A 446 14.08 1.52 15.18
N GLU A 447 15.35 1.10 15.20
CA GLU A 447 16.44 1.66 14.39
C GLU A 447 16.09 1.65 12.89
N TYR A 448 15.40 0.60 12.43
CA TYR A 448 15.07 0.40 11.02
C TYR A 448 13.79 1.12 10.56
N ILE A 449 12.97 1.67 11.46
CA ILE A 449 11.73 2.38 11.10
C ILE A 449 11.87 3.38 9.94
N PRO A 450 12.90 4.26 9.89
CA PRO A 450 13.04 5.22 8.79
C PRO A 450 13.04 4.55 7.42
N ARG A 451 13.69 3.38 7.30
CA ARG A 451 13.80 2.61 6.04
C ARG A 451 12.51 1.90 5.65
N LEU A 452 11.48 1.91 6.49
CA LEU A 452 10.21 1.19 6.30
C LEU A 452 9.03 2.13 6.05
N VAL A 453 9.24 3.44 6.17
CA VAL A 453 8.20 4.47 6.02
C VAL A 453 8.53 5.38 4.84
N TYR A 454 7.50 6.07 4.34
CA TYR A 454 7.63 7.03 3.24
C TYR A 454 7.33 8.42 3.78
N ALA A 455 8.26 9.35 3.63
CA ALA A 455 8.12 10.71 4.13
C ALA A 455 7.06 11.49 3.36
N LYS A 456 6.38 12.39 4.07
CA LYS A 456 5.34 13.26 3.51
C LYS A 456 5.90 14.35 2.57
N PRO A 457 7.04 15.02 2.87
CA PRO A 457 7.63 15.99 1.96
C PRO A 457 8.11 15.32 0.67
N LYS A 458 7.87 15.98 -0.47
CA LYS A 458 8.25 15.44 -1.79
C LYS A 458 9.78 15.38 -1.99
N GLN A 459 10.53 16.15 -1.21
CA GLN A 459 11.99 16.18 -1.20
C GLN A 459 12.61 15.13 -0.26
N GLY A 460 11.80 14.41 0.52
CA GLY A 460 12.28 13.50 1.56
C GLY A 460 12.56 14.17 2.90
N LEU A 461 13.30 13.49 3.76
CA LEU A 461 13.71 13.99 5.07
C LEU A 461 15.17 14.46 5.01
N GLU A 462 15.42 15.70 5.43
CA GLU A 462 16.80 16.18 5.54
C GLU A 462 17.56 15.37 6.60
N GLY A 463 18.77 14.93 6.27
CA GLY A 463 19.64 14.16 7.18
C GLY A 463 19.22 12.71 7.42
N MET A 464 18.16 12.21 6.78
CA MET A 464 17.68 10.84 6.99
C MET A 464 17.05 10.25 5.72
N LYS A 465 17.43 9.01 5.40
CA LYS A 465 16.90 8.29 4.25
C LYS A 465 15.65 7.51 4.65
N ASP A 466 14.59 7.67 3.87
CA ASP A 466 13.37 6.89 4.02
C ASP A 466 13.33 5.68 3.07
N ALA A 467 12.20 4.95 3.03
CA ALA A 467 12.04 3.80 2.15
C ALA A 467 12.17 4.15 0.65
N TYR A 468 11.80 5.36 0.23
CA TYR A 468 12.00 5.77 -1.16
C TYR A 468 13.49 5.98 -1.45
N ASP A 469 14.21 6.66 -0.56
CA ASP A 469 15.63 6.96 -0.76
C ASP A 469 16.47 5.67 -0.81
N VAL A 470 16.17 4.70 0.07
CA VAL A 470 16.81 3.37 0.05
C VAL A 470 16.52 2.62 -1.25
N ALA A 471 15.29 2.71 -1.77
CA ALA A 471 14.95 2.10 -3.05
C ALA A 471 15.75 2.72 -4.20
N MET A 472 15.85 4.05 -4.25
CA MET A 472 16.54 4.78 -5.29
C MET A 472 18.05 4.50 -5.30
N GLU A 473 18.68 4.42 -4.13
CA GLU A 473 20.09 4.02 -4.04
C GLU A 473 20.33 2.60 -4.56
N GLY A 474 19.42 1.68 -4.28
CA GLY A 474 19.51 0.32 -4.80
C GLY A 474 19.31 0.25 -6.32
N VAL A 475 18.36 1.03 -6.86
CA VAL A 475 18.13 1.14 -8.32
C VAL A 475 19.38 1.68 -9.03
N LEU A 476 19.90 2.81 -8.58
CA LEU A 476 21.07 3.44 -9.20
C LEU A 476 22.31 2.56 -9.12
N ARG A 477 22.53 1.89 -7.99
CA ARG A 477 23.59 0.88 -7.84
C ARG A 477 23.43 -0.26 -8.83
N ARG A 478 22.22 -0.79 -8.98
CA ARG A 478 21.93 -1.88 -9.90
C ARG A 478 22.16 -1.49 -11.36
N ILE A 479 21.78 -0.27 -11.74
CA ILE A 479 22.04 0.24 -13.09
C ILE A 479 23.55 0.31 -13.35
N LYS A 480 24.35 0.80 -12.38
CA LYS A 480 25.82 0.77 -12.45
C LYS A 480 26.36 -0.66 -12.59
N ASP A 481 25.89 -1.59 -11.76
CA ASP A 481 26.29 -3.01 -11.83
C ASP A 481 25.93 -3.65 -13.18
N GLN A 482 24.85 -3.20 -13.82
CA GLN A 482 24.39 -3.68 -15.12
C GLN A 482 25.18 -3.07 -16.27
N GLU A 483 25.81 -1.91 -16.10
CA GLU A 483 26.66 -1.30 -17.11
C GLU A 483 27.92 -2.13 -17.39
N GLU A 484 28.40 -2.87 -16.39
CA GLU A 484 29.58 -3.72 -16.46
C GLU A 484 29.51 -4.75 -17.62
N PRO A 485 30.59 -4.91 -18.43
CA PRO A 485 30.57 -5.78 -19.62
C PRO A 485 30.22 -7.26 -19.35
N GLY A 486 30.42 -7.73 -18.12
CA GLY A 486 30.11 -9.11 -17.70
C GLY A 486 28.67 -9.35 -17.27
N PHE A 487 27.84 -8.31 -17.15
CA PHE A 487 26.46 -8.46 -16.68
C PHE A 487 25.56 -9.06 -17.78
N HIS A 488 24.87 -10.16 -17.47
CA HIS A 488 23.94 -10.79 -18.41
C HIS A 488 22.66 -9.96 -18.60
N LYS A 489 22.50 -9.37 -19.78
CA LYS A 489 21.28 -8.68 -20.23
C LYS A 489 20.50 -9.61 -21.16
N TRP A 490 19.17 -9.65 -21.02
CA TRP A 490 18.33 -10.36 -21.99
C TRP A 490 18.43 -9.65 -23.33
N LYS A 491 18.72 -10.42 -24.39
CA LYS A 491 18.74 -9.93 -25.77
C LYS A 491 17.34 -9.76 -26.31
#